data_AF-B1HT79-F1
#
_entry.id   AF-B1HT79-F1
#
_cell.length_a   1.000
_cell.length_b   1.000
_cell.length_c   1.000
_cell.angle_alpha   90.00
_cell.angle_beta   90.00
_cell.angle_gamma   90.00
#
_symmetry.space_group_name_H-M   'P 1'
#
loop_
_entity.id
_entity.type
_entity.pdbx_description
1 polymer ?
#
loop_
_entity_poly.entity_id
_entity_poly.type
_entity_poly.pdbx_seq_one_letter_code
_entity_poly.pdbx_strand_id
1 'polypeptide(L)'
;MMFEQLQVEHSLFHIDKEHINQFKKLAAKWQIIFPQVYAKCLNTLDSWAIVLNNWFFFKSQHTDELILNPSKAIYYSINTFLLEELKKIQIIQKINQCNNDDLQYFAAFQLGNAIDLWVYKTVGKSTAADLLNSQEDKPYFLAYLDDGFQTDNTPFHRDQTRAIKILAQTIRNHNCFRITINSAVYQAVDMYEDYVAN
;
A
#
# COMPACT_ATOMS: atom_id res chain seq x y z
N MET A 1 -4.86 -18.89 -0.12
CA MET A 1 -5.19 -17.46 -0.31
C MET A 1 -4.02 -16.75 -0.96
N MET A 2 -4.22 -15.66 -1.71
CA MET A 2 -3.12 -14.97 -2.38
C MET A 2 -2.09 -14.36 -1.41
N PHE A 3 -2.50 -13.97 -0.20
CA PHE A 3 -1.56 -13.46 0.82
C PHE A 3 -0.49 -14.49 1.23
N GLU A 4 -0.74 -15.80 1.07
CA GLU A 4 0.22 -16.85 1.40
C GLU A 4 1.44 -16.85 0.48
N GLN A 5 1.31 -16.27 -0.71
CA GLN A 5 2.39 -16.15 -1.69
C GLN A 5 3.31 -14.95 -1.40
N LEU A 6 2.93 -14.06 -0.47
CA LEU A 6 3.79 -12.94 -0.10
C LEU A 6 5.12 -13.42 0.48
N GLN A 7 6.17 -12.73 0.09
CA GLN A 7 7.55 -12.94 0.54
C GLN A 7 8.15 -11.59 0.95
N VAL A 8 9.34 -11.60 1.55
CA VAL A 8 10.05 -10.39 1.99
C VAL A 8 10.24 -9.40 0.83
N GLU A 9 10.44 -9.95 -0.36
CA GLU A 9 10.61 -9.25 -1.63
C GLU A 9 9.37 -8.44 -2.05
N HIS A 10 8.21 -8.63 -1.43
CA HIS A 10 7.01 -7.81 -1.70
C HIS A 10 6.96 -6.54 -0.84
N SER A 11 7.78 -6.46 0.21
CA SER A 11 7.84 -5.30 1.10
C SER A 11 8.74 -4.20 0.57
N LEU A 12 8.32 -2.95 0.75
CA LEU A 12 9.12 -1.75 0.55
C LEU A 12 10.03 -1.46 1.75
N PHE A 13 9.78 -2.11 2.88
CA PHE A 13 10.52 -1.96 4.12
C PHE A 13 11.57 -3.06 4.26
N HIS A 14 12.62 -2.79 5.04
CA HIS A 14 13.58 -3.79 5.44
C HIS A 14 12.94 -4.70 6.50
N ILE A 15 12.46 -5.86 6.06
CA ILE A 15 11.78 -6.84 6.92
C ILE A 15 12.42 -8.22 6.75
N ASP A 16 12.12 -9.11 7.68
CA ASP A 16 12.53 -10.52 7.62
C ASP A 16 11.34 -11.47 7.47
N LYS A 17 11.63 -12.78 7.47
CA LYS A 17 10.61 -13.83 7.36
C LYS A 17 9.64 -13.85 8.54
N GLU A 18 10.07 -13.46 9.73
CA GLU A 18 9.19 -13.46 10.91
C GLU A 18 8.11 -12.38 10.79
N HIS A 19 8.48 -11.21 10.28
CA HIS A 19 7.50 -10.15 9.97
C HIS A 19 6.45 -10.61 8.95
N ILE A 20 6.88 -11.30 7.87
CA ILE A 20 5.96 -11.88 6.89
C ILE A 20 5.04 -12.92 7.55
N ASN A 21 5.59 -13.79 8.40
CA ASN A 21 4.81 -14.80 9.09
C ASN A 21 3.76 -14.18 10.02
N GLN A 22 4.10 -13.10 10.73
CA GLN A 22 3.16 -12.35 11.56
C GLN A 22 2.02 -11.77 10.73
N PHE A 23 2.33 -11.13 9.60
CA PHE A 23 1.32 -10.62 8.68
C PHE A 23 0.40 -11.73 8.18
N LYS A 24 0.95 -12.86 7.73
CA LYS A 24 0.16 -14.00 7.24
C LYS A 24 -0.75 -14.58 8.32
N LYS A 25 -0.29 -14.67 9.57
CA LYS A 25 -1.12 -15.09 10.71
C LYS A 25 -2.29 -14.14 10.94
N LEU A 26 -2.06 -12.82 10.88
CA LEU A 26 -3.13 -11.81 10.98
C LEU A 26 -4.12 -11.91 9.82
N ALA A 27 -3.61 -12.05 8.59
CA ALA A 27 -4.45 -12.20 7.40
C ALA A 27 -5.32 -13.46 7.46
N ALA A 28 -4.76 -14.58 7.94
CA ALA A 28 -5.49 -15.82 8.16
C ALA A 28 -6.55 -15.68 9.27
N LYS A 29 -6.21 -15.04 10.40
CA LYS A 29 -7.13 -14.77 11.52
C LYS A 29 -8.37 -14.00 11.04
N TRP A 30 -8.17 -12.99 10.20
CA TRP A 30 -9.23 -12.08 9.76
C TRP A 30 -9.80 -12.40 8.38
N GLN A 31 -9.48 -13.57 7.82
CA GLN A 31 -9.90 -13.98 6.48
C GLN A 31 -11.42 -13.99 6.28
N ILE A 32 -12.19 -14.34 7.31
CA ILE A 32 -13.67 -14.38 7.23
C ILE A 32 -14.24 -12.98 6.97
N ILE A 33 -13.63 -11.95 7.58
CA ILE A 33 -14.03 -10.55 7.42
C ILE A 33 -13.47 -9.98 6.12
N PHE A 34 -12.23 -10.34 5.78
CA PHE A 34 -11.48 -9.82 4.65
C PHE A 34 -11.07 -10.95 3.70
N PRO A 35 -12.02 -11.52 2.94
CA PRO A 35 -11.74 -12.68 2.10
C PRO A 35 -10.87 -12.33 0.88
N GLN A 36 -10.90 -11.07 0.41
CA GLN A 36 -10.16 -10.65 -0.78
C GLN A 36 -9.95 -9.14 -0.84
N VAL A 37 -8.81 -8.74 -1.40
CA VAL A 37 -8.49 -7.34 -1.73
C VAL A 37 -9.19 -6.90 -3.02
N TYR A 38 -9.43 -5.60 -3.14
CA TYR A 38 -9.94 -4.98 -4.35
C TYR A 38 -8.79 -4.59 -5.26
N ALA A 39 -8.49 -5.44 -6.24
CA ALA A 39 -7.45 -5.24 -7.23
C ALA A 39 -7.97 -4.47 -8.46
N LYS A 40 -7.70 -3.16 -8.54
CA LYS A 40 -8.07 -2.30 -9.68
C LYS A 40 -6.86 -1.80 -10.46
N CYS A 41 -5.79 -1.36 -9.79
CA CYS A 41 -4.57 -0.91 -10.49
C CYS A 41 -3.62 -2.07 -10.74
N LEU A 42 -3.42 -2.90 -9.72
CA LEU A 42 -2.43 -3.98 -9.74
C LEU A 42 -3.11 -5.34 -9.69
N ASN A 43 -2.35 -6.42 -9.89
CA ASN A 43 -2.86 -7.76 -9.68
C ASN A 43 -3.15 -8.04 -8.20
N THR A 44 -3.86 -9.14 -7.91
CA THR A 44 -4.28 -9.48 -6.54
C THR A 44 -3.10 -9.67 -5.57
N LEU A 45 -1.97 -10.22 -6.03
CA LEU A 45 -0.80 -10.41 -5.18
C LEU A 45 -0.19 -9.07 -4.77
N ASP A 46 -0.05 -8.15 -5.71
CA ASP A 46 0.43 -6.79 -5.45
C ASP A 46 -0.55 -5.99 -4.59
N SER A 47 -1.86 -6.16 -4.76
CA SER A 47 -2.84 -5.54 -3.86
C SER A 47 -2.71 -6.06 -2.42
N TRP A 48 -2.40 -7.34 -2.21
CA TRP A 48 -2.04 -7.86 -0.89
C TRP A 48 -0.70 -7.31 -0.39
N ALA A 49 0.27 -7.08 -1.28
CA ALA A 49 1.52 -6.43 -0.91
C ALA A 49 1.28 -4.97 -0.49
N ILE A 50 0.32 -4.23 -1.07
CA ILE A 50 -0.08 -2.91 -0.57
C ILE A 50 -0.58 -3.01 0.88
N VAL A 51 -1.43 -4.00 1.19
CA VAL A 51 -1.92 -4.21 2.57
C VAL A 51 -0.77 -4.53 3.52
N LEU A 52 0.15 -5.41 3.15
CA LEU A 52 1.37 -5.71 3.90
C LEU A 52 2.18 -4.44 4.21
N ASN A 53 2.43 -3.63 3.17
CA ASN A 53 3.21 -2.41 3.30
C ASN A 53 2.51 -1.38 4.20
N ASN A 54 1.19 -1.22 4.10
CA ASN A 54 0.43 -0.33 4.98
C ASN A 54 0.43 -0.81 6.43
N TRP A 55 0.29 -2.12 6.67
CA TRP A 55 0.35 -2.69 8.00
C TRP A 55 1.73 -2.47 8.63
N PHE A 56 2.79 -2.74 7.87
CA PHE A 56 4.15 -2.50 8.35
C PHE A 56 4.43 -1.02 8.59
N PHE A 57 3.93 -0.12 7.73
CA PHE A 57 4.01 1.33 7.92
C PHE A 57 3.39 1.79 9.24
N PHE A 58 2.28 1.19 9.67
CA PHE A 58 1.66 1.48 10.96
C PHE A 58 2.50 0.93 12.13
N LYS A 59 2.96 -0.32 12.03
CA LYS A 59 3.70 -1.00 13.09
C LYS A 59 5.06 -0.38 13.39
N SER A 60 5.80 -0.05 12.36
CA SER A 60 7.20 0.41 12.44
C SER A 60 7.38 1.85 12.93
N GLN A 61 6.31 2.55 13.33
CA GLN A 61 6.41 3.81 14.08
C GLN A 61 6.54 3.58 15.60
N HIS A 62 6.33 2.35 16.08
CA HIS A 62 6.50 1.96 17.47
C HIS A 62 7.89 1.40 17.80
N THR A 63 8.64 1.03 16.77
CA THR A 63 10.01 0.52 16.84
C THR A 63 10.88 1.43 15.98
N ASP A 64 12.18 1.57 16.25
CA ASP A 64 13.11 2.34 15.40
C ASP A 64 13.36 1.64 14.02
N GLU A 65 12.40 0.84 13.55
CA GLU A 65 12.54 -0.13 12.46
C GLU A 65 11.84 0.28 11.16
N LEU A 66 11.26 1.50 11.05
CA LEU A 66 10.78 2.01 9.75
C LEU A 66 11.98 2.39 8.87
N ILE A 67 12.66 1.38 8.36
CA ILE A 67 13.73 1.51 7.39
C ILE A 67 13.15 1.11 6.05
N LEU A 68 12.85 2.10 5.21
CA LEU A 68 12.58 1.83 3.79
C LEU A 68 13.79 1.10 3.22
N ASN A 69 13.54 0.02 2.47
CA ASN A 69 14.60 -0.71 1.79
C ASN A 69 15.26 0.24 0.78
N PRO A 70 16.54 0.63 0.96
CA PRO A 70 17.18 1.63 0.10
C PRO A 70 17.22 1.19 -1.36
N SER A 71 17.34 -0.11 -1.61
CA SER A 71 17.34 -0.72 -2.94
C SER A 71 15.97 -0.64 -3.63
N LYS A 72 14.91 -0.24 -2.94
CA LYS A 72 13.55 -0.05 -3.48
C LYS A 72 13.08 1.40 -3.41
N ALA A 73 13.42 2.11 -2.35
CA ALA A 73 12.91 3.46 -2.08
C ALA A 73 13.15 4.44 -3.25
N ILE A 74 14.28 4.29 -3.94
CA ILE A 74 14.69 5.11 -5.09
C ILE A 74 13.81 4.85 -6.32
N TYR A 75 13.34 3.62 -6.49
CA TYR A 75 12.65 3.18 -7.71
C TYR A 75 11.12 3.18 -7.58
N TYR A 76 10.60 2.87 -6.39
CA TYR A 76 9.16 2.87 -6.09
C TYR A 76 8.66 4.26 -5.66
N SER A 77 8.95 5.27 -6.49
CA SER A 77 8.74 6.68 -6.16
C SER A 77 7.27 7.01 -5.85
N ILE A 78 6.30 6.37 -6.52
CA ILE A 78 4.87 6.52 -6.19
C ILE A 78 4.61 6.13 -4.75
N ASN A 79 5.08 4.94 -4.33
CA ASN A 79 4.83 4.43 -3.00
C ASN A 79 5.50 5.30 -1.94
N THR A 80 6.77 5.68 -2.14
CA THR A 80 7.49 6.56 -1.23
C THR A 80 6.75 7.90 -1.07
N PHE A 81 6.31 8.50 -2.18
CA PHE A 81 5.54 9.75 -2.15
C PHE A 81 4.22 9.59 -1.38
N LEU A 82 3.45 8.54 -1.64
CA LEU A 82 2.19 8.29 -0.94
C LEU A 82 2.39 8.06 0.55
N LEU A 83 3.43 7.34 0.97
CA LEU A 83 3.78 7.16 2.38
C LEU A 83 4.07 8.49 3.07
N GLU A 84 4.79 9.39 2.41
CA GLU A 84 5.04 10.74 2.95
C GLU A 84 3.77 11.59 3.06
N GLU A 85 2.83 11.45 2.12
CA GLU A 85 1.53 12.12 2.22
C GLU A 85 0.65 11.52 3.34
N LEU A 86 0.70 10.20 3.56
CA LEU A 86 -0.03 9.53 4.64
C LEU A 86 0.42 10.03 6.02
N LYS A 87 1.73 10.23 6.24
CA LYS A 87 2.30 10.75 7.50
C LYS A 87 1.70 12.10 7.93
N LYS A 88 1.18 12.89 6.99
CA LYS A 88 0.59 14.21 7.23
C LYS A 88 -0.86 14.15 7.71
N ILE A 89 -1.49 12.97 7.67
CA ILE A 89 -2.93 12.80 7.96
C ILE A 89 -3.13 12.41 9.42
N GLN A 90 -3.96 13.18 10.14
CA GLN A 90 -4.12 13.01 11.59
C GLN A 90 -4.67 11.63 12.01
N ILE A 91 -5.62 11.05 11.28
CA ILE A 91 -6.15 9.72 11.64
C ILE A 91 -5.10 8.63 11.47
N ILE A 92 -4.22 8.76 10.47
CA ILE A 92 -3.07 7.86 10.27
C ILE A 92 -2.14 7.93 11.49
N GLN A 93 -1.80 9.14 11.94
CA GLN A 93 -0.98 9.33 13.14
C GLN A 93 -1.61 8.70 14.40
N LYS A 94 -2.95 8.75 14.53
CA LYS A 94 -3.67 8.11 15.65
C LYS A 94 -3.56 6.59 15.59
N ILE A 95 -3.81 5.97 14.43
CA ILE A 95 -3.67 4.52 14.27
C ILE A 95 -2.22 4.07 14.51
N ASN A 96 -1.24 4.85 14.07
CA ASN A 96 0.19 4.62 14.32
C ASN A 96 0.58 4.72 15.80
N GLN A 97 -0.25 5.33 16.65
CA GLN A 97 -0.02 5.42 18.09
C GLN A 97 -0.77 4.33 18.85
N CYS A 98 -1.70 3.63 18.20
CA CYS A 98 -2.43 2.52 18.78
C CYS A 98 -1.56 1.26 18.78
N ASN A 99 -1.19 0.76 19.95
CA ASN A 99 -0.53 -0.55 20.10
C ASN A 99 -1.55 -1.69 19.99
N ASN A 100 -2.16 -1.84 18.81
CA ASN A 100 -3.16 -2.88 18.53
C ASN A 100 -3.01 -3.38 17.08
N ASP A 101 -2.33 -4.52 16.94
CA ASP A 101 -2.05 -5.17 15.66
C ASP A 101 -3.31 -5.49 14.85
N ASP A 102 -4.43 -5.84 15.50
CA ASP A 102 -5.68 -6.17 14.82
C ASP A 102 -6.31 -4.90 14.21
N LEU A 103 -6.42 -3.83 14.98
CA LEU A 103 -6.93 -2.55 14.48
C LEU A 103 -6.03 -2.00 13.37
N GLN A 104 -4.71 -2.09 13.53
CA GLN A 104 -3.75 -1.69 12.49
C GLN A 104 -3.91 -2.54 11.23
N TYR A 105 -4.20 -3.84 11.35
CA TYR A 105 -4.49 -4.69 10.20
C TYR A 105 -5.79 -4.28 9.48
N PHE A 106 -6.88 -4.01 10.23
CA PHE A 106 -8.14 -3.52 9.66
C PHE A 106 -7.91 -2.22 8.88
N ALA A 107 -7.20 -1.28 9.50
CA ALA A 107 -6.85 0.00 8.88
C ALA A 107 -6.00 -0.22 7.62
N ALA A 108 -4.99 -1.11 7.67
CA ALA A 108 -4.10 -1.37 6.55
C ALA A 108 -4.85 -1.99 5.35
N PHE A 109 -5.80 -2.88 5.63
CA PHE A 109 -6.62 -3.52 4.62
C PHE A 109 -7.53 -2.51 3.91
N GLN A 110 -8.29 -1.71 4.66
CA GLN A 110 -9.15 -0.69 4.08
C GLN A 110 -8.34 0.38 3.35
N LEU A 111 -7.22 0.79 3.93
CA LEU A 111 -6.32 1.77 3.33
C LEU A 111 -5.75 1.26 1.99
N GLY A 112 -5.34 -0.01 1.92
CA GLY A 112 -4.80 -0.59 0.69
C GLY A 112 -5.79 -0.57 -0.46
N ASN A 113 -7.03 -1.00 -0.19
CA ASN A 113 -8.11 -0.97 -1.17
C ASN A 113 -8.49 0.46 -1.59
N ALA A 114 -8.51 1.39 -0.63
CA ALA A 114 -8.87 2.77 -0.90
C ALA A 114 -7.79 3.49 -1.74
N ILE A 115 -6.51 3.24 -1.46
CA ILE A 115 -5.39 3.77 -2.25
C ILE A 115 -5.42 3.21 -3.67
N ASP A 116 -5.55 1.89 -3.83
CA ASP A 116 -5.59 1.24 -5.14
C ASP A 116 -6.75 1.80 -6.00
N LEU A 117 -7.94 1.91 -5.43
CA LEU A 117 -9.09 2.49 -6.11
C LEU A 117 -8.93 3.98 -6.43
N TRP A 118 -8.30 4.73 -5.53
CA TRP A 118 -8.05 6.16 -5.73
C TRP A 118 -7.04 6.40 -6.85
N VAL A 119 -5.93 5.64 -6.88
CA VAL A 119 -4.95 5.68 -7.96
C VAL A 119 -5.63 5.34 -9.29
N TYR A 120 -6.44 4.28 -9.34
CA TYR A 120 -7.16 3.86 -10.55
C TYR A 120 -8.04 4.99 -11.09
N LYS A 121 -8.87 5.59 -10.23
CA LYS A 121 -9.77 6.68 -10.61
C LYS A 121 -9.02 7.95 -11.02
N THR A 122 -7.89 8.23 -10.38
CA THR A 122 -7.11 9.45 -10.61
C THR A 122 -6.34 9.36 -11.91
N VAL A 123 -5.60 8.26 -12.12
CA VAL A 123 -4.84 8.02 -13.34
C VAL A 123 -5.78 7.79 -14.53
N GLY A 124 -6.88 7.06 -14.35
CA GLY A 124 -7.82 6.77 -15.44
C GLY A 124 -8.59 7.97 -15.97
N LYS A 125 -8.63 9.09 -15.22
CA LYS A 125 -9.21 10.37 -15.67
C LYS A 125 -8.16 11.33 -16.24
N SER A 126 -6.91 10.92 -16.31
CA SER A 126 -5.79 11.75 -16.74
C SER A 126 -5.35 11.42 -18.17
N THR A 127 -4.40 12.22 -18.69
CA THR A 127 -3.71 11.93 -19.96
C THR A 127 -2.81 10.70 -19.91
N ALA A 128 -2.59 10.10 -18.72
CA ALA A 128 -1.82 8.88 -18.54
C ALA A 128 -2.69 7.66 -18.22
N ALA A 129 -3.95 7.65 -18.67
CA ALA A 129 -4.83 6.49 -18.52
C ALA A 129 -4.25 5.21 -19.17
N ASP A 130 -3.33 5.35 -20.13
CA ASP A 130 -2.57 4.24 -20.70
C ASP A 130 -1.74 3.46 -19.67
N LEU A 131 -1.35 4.07 -18.56
CA LEU A 131 -0.64 3.41 -17.46
C LEU A 131 -1.49 2.35 -16.73
N LEU A 132 -2.81 2.38 -16.90
CA LEU A 132 -3.73 1.37 -16.35
C LEU A 132 -3.94 0.19 -17.30
N ASN A 133 -3.51 0.31 -18.56
CA ASN A 133 -3.52 -0.82 -19.46
C ASN A 133 -2.49 -1.81 -18.92
N SER A 134 -2.96 -2.99 -18.51
CA SER A 134 -2.15 -4.11 -18.01
C SER A 134 -0.84 -4.24 -18.80
N GLN A 135 0.22 -3.65 -18.28
CA GLN A 135 1.57 -3.88 -18.74
C GLN A 135 2.23 -4.72 -17.65
N GLU A 136 2.43 -5.99 -17.97
CA GLU A 136 3.47 -6.91 -17.48
C GLU A 136 2.93 -8.27 -17.01
N ASP A 137 3.61 -9.32 -17.48
CA ASP A 137 3.52 -10.69 -16.97
C ASP A 137 4.04 -10.84 -15.52
N LYS A 138 4.49 -9.74 -14.89
CA LYS A 138 5.22 -9.74 -13.61
C LYS A 138 4.57 -8.86 -12.54
N PRO A 139 4.66 -9.25 -11.25
CA PRO A 139 4.17 -8.44 -10.15
C PRO A 139 4.97 -7.14 -9.92
N TYR A 140 4.27 -6.04 -9.70
CA TYR A 140 4.80 -4.70 -9.47
C TYR A 140 5.86 -4.65 -8.36
N PHE A 141 5.60 -5.26 -7.21
CA PHE A 141 6.54 -5.22 -6.09
C PHE A 141 7.77 -6.11 -6.29
N LEU A 142 7.78 -6.94 -7.34
CA LEU A 142 8.89 -7.80 -7.73
C LEU A 142 9.65 -7.29 -8.95
N ALA A 143 9.19 -6.22 -9.60
CA ALA A 143 9.84 -5.64 -10.78
C ALA A 143 11.34 -5.34 -10.57
N TYR A 144 11.73 -5.00 -9.35
CA TYR A 144 13.14 -4.71 -9.01
C TYR A 144 14.11 -5.89 -9.12
N LEU A 145 13.60 -7.11 -9.20
CA LEU A 145 14.40 -8.33 -9.34
C LEU A 145 14.87 -8.57 -10.77
N ASP A 146 14.42 -7.75 -11.74
CA ASP A 146 14.81 -7.91 -13.13
C ASP A 146 16.23 -7.39 -13.40
N ASP A 147 16.99 -8.17 -14.19
CA ASP A 147 18.38 -7.91 -14.55
C ASP A 147 18.62 -6.57 -15.30
N GLY A 148 17.56 -5.84 -15.67
CA GLY A 148 17.60 -4.52 -16.30
C GLY A 148 16.98 -3.39 -15.49
N PHE A 149 16.43 -3.67 -14.30
CA PHE A 149 15.62 -2.71 -13.55
C PHE A 149 16.36 -1.44 -13.16
N GLN A 150 17.65 -1.54 -12.86
CA GLN A 150 18.47 -0.40 -12.42
C GLN A 150 18.86 0.56 -13.55
N THR A 151 18.47 0.28 -14.80
CA THR A 151 18.72 1.22 -15.90
C THR A 151 17.67 2.33 -15.91
N ASP A 152 18.10 3.59 -15.91
CA ASP A 152 17.21 4.76 -15.79
C ASP A 152 16.16 4.89 -16.92
N ASN A 153 16.34 4.17 -18.02
CA ASN A 153 15.46 4.18 -19.18
C ASN A 153 14.43 3.04 -19.21
N THR A 154 14.27 2.27 -18.13
CA THR A 154 13.20 1.26 -18.10
C THR A 154 11.82 1.90 -18.23
N PRO A 155 10.87 1.24 -18.91
CA PRO A 155 9.46 1.65 -18.90
C PRO A 155 8.94 1.90 -17.49
N PHE A 156 9.35 1.07 -16.52
CA PHE A 156 8.98 1.20 -15.11
C PHE A 156 9.28 2.59 -14.53
N HIS A 157 10.51 3.09 -14.59
CA HIS A 157 10.87 4.40 -13.99
C HIS A 157 10.18 5.57 -14.69
N ARG A 158 10.02 5.48 -16.01
CA ARG A 158 9.28 6.47 -16.80
C ARG A 158 7.81 6.51 -16.36
N ASP A 159 7.20 5.36 -16.18
CA ASP A 159 5.78 5.23 -15.83
C ASP A 159 5.53 5.65 -14.37
N GLN A 160 6.44 5.31 -13.45
CA GLN A 160 6.50 5.87 -12.09
C GLN A 160 6.50 7.41 -12.11
N THR A 161 7.38 8.01 -12.92
CA THR A 161 7.52 9.46 -13.05
C THR A 161 6.28 10.12 -13.66
N ARG A 162 5.60 9.48 -14.61
CA ARG A 162 4.35 9.98 -15.19
C ARG A 162 3.22 9.95 -14.15
N ALA A 163 3.07 8.84 -13.45
CA ALA A 163 2.04 8.68 -12.42
C ALA A 163 2.25 9.66 -11.25
N ILE A 164 3.46 9.76 -10.69
CA ILE A 164 3.71 10.65 -9.54
C ILE A 164 3.39 12.12 -9.86
N LYS A 165 3.65 12.59 -11.08
CA LYS A 165 3.28 13.95 -11.50
C LYS A 165 1.77 14.18 -11.41
N ILE A 166 0.97 13.22 -11.85
CA ILE A 166 -0.50 13.31 -11.83
C ILE A 166 -1.02 13.21 -10.39
N LEU A 167 -0.52 12.24 -9.62
CA LEU A 167 -0.93 12.04 -8.23
C LEU A 167 -0.58 13.25 -7.36
N ALA A 168 0.66 13.76 -7.47
CA ALA A 168 1.11 14.93 -6.72
C ALA A 168 0.31 16.19 -7.10
N GLN A 169 0.03 16.40 -8.38
CA GLN A 169 -0.81 17.52 -8.82
C GLN A 169 -2.23 17.40 -8.26
N THR A 170 -2.79 16.19 -8.25
CA THR A 170 -4.15 15.93 -7.74
C THR A 170 -4.23 16.18 -6.23
N ILE A 171 -3.25 15.68 -5.48
CA ILE A 171 -3.16 15.89 -4.02
C ILE A 171 -3.00 17.37 -3.67
N ARG A 172 -2.16 18.12 -4.41
CA ARG A 172 -1.94 19.55 -4.15
C ARG A 172 -3.17 20.40 -4.42
N ASN A 173 -3.96 20.06 -5.44
CA ASN A 173 -5.08 20.87 -5.89
C ASN A 173 -6.42 20.46 -5.28
N HIS A 174 -6.54 19.23 -4.77
CA HIS A 174 -7.80 18.69 -4.26
C HIS A 174 -7.59 17.92 -2.97
N ASN A 175 -8.49 18.13 -2.00
CA ASN A 175 -8.51 17.38 -0.73
C ASN A 175 -8.98 15.91 -0.88
N CYS A 176 -9.22 15.43 -2.11
CA CYS A 176 -9.83 14.13 -2.37
C CYS A 176 -9.01 12.95 -1.83
N PHE A 177 -7.68 13.05 -1.83
CA PHE A 177 -6.82 12.03 -1.24
C PHE A 177 -7.04 11.94 0.27
N ARG A 178 -6.92 13.07 0.99
CA ARG A 178 -7.15 13.12 2.45
C ARG A 178 -8.54 12.65 2.84
N ILE A 179 -9.57 13.01 2.08
CA ILE A 179 -10.95 12.53 2.30
C ILE A 179 -11.03 11.02 2.13
N THR A 180 -10.42 10.48 1.08
CA THR A 180 -10.38 9.03 0.81
C THR A 180 -9.70 8.28 1.95
N ILE A 181 -8.53 8.75 2.40
CA ILE A 181 -7.78 8.12 3.48
C ILE A 181 -8.57 8.17 4.80
N ASN A 182 -9.13 9.34 5.15
CA ASN A 182 -9.94 9.48 6.35
C ASN A 182 -11.13 8.52 6.34
N SER A 183 -11.89 8.49 5.24
CA SER A 183 -13.05 7.62 5.12
C SER A 183 -12.69 6.15 5.28
N ALA A 184 -11.60 5.70 4.65
CA ALA A 184 -11.16 4.31 4.71
C ALA A 184 -10.75 3.90 6.14
N VAL A 185 -10.01 4.78 6.83
CA VAL A 185 -9.52 4.49 8.18
C VAL A 185 -10.65 4.57 9.22
N TYR A 186 -11.56 5.54 9.11
CA TYR A 186 -12.74 5.57 9.99
C TYR A 186 -13.61 4.33 9.80
N GLN A 187 -13.85 3.91 8.56
CA GLN A 187 -14.58 2.66 8.30
C GLN A 187 -13.87 1.45 8.91
N ALA A 188 -12.54 1.40 8.88
CA ALA A 188 -11.78 0.33 9.53
C ALA A 188 -11.96 0.32 11.06
N VAL A 189 -11.97 1.50 11.69
CA VAL A 189 -12.21 1.67 13.13
C VAL A 189 -13.61 1.18 13.47
N ASP A 190 -14.64 1.66 12.76
CA ASP A 190 -16.04 1.28 12.99
C ASP A 190 -16.21 -0.24 12.85
N MET A 191 -15.65 -0.85 11.79
CA MET A 191 -15.69 -2.31 11.59
C MET A 191 -15.00 -3.10 12.70
N TYR A 192 -13.89 -2.59 13.23
CA TYR A 192 -13.17 -3.25 14.32
C TYR A 192 -13.94 -3.14 15.64
N GLU A 193 -14.48 -1.96 15.95
CA GLU A 193 -15.29 -1.73 17.14
C GLU A 193 -16.56 -2.60 17.13
N ASP A 194 -17.26 -2.67 15.99
CA ASP A 194 -18.43 -3.54 15.82
C ASP A 194 -18.08 -5.02 16.04
N TYR A 195 -16.89 -5.46 15.61
CA TYR A 195 -16.47 -6.85 15.80
C TYR A 195 -16.07 -7.16 17.25
N VAL A 196 -15.39 -6.24 17.93
CA VAL A 196 -14.92 -6.45 19.32
C VAL A 196 -16.04 -6.26 20.35
N ALA A 197 -17.05 -5.47 20.02
CA ALA A 197 -18.22 -5.28 20.88
C ALA A 197 -19.19 -6.48 20.89
N ASN A 198 -19.07 -7.40 19.93
CA ASN A 198 -19.89 -8.61 19.78
C ASN A 198 -19.13 -9.87 20.22
#